data_AF-A0A4S2AEJ5-F1
#
_entry.id   AF-A0A4S2AEJ5-F1
#
_cell.length_a   1.000
_cell.length_b   1.000
_cell.length_c   1.000
_cell.angle_alpha   90.00
_cell.angle_beta   90.00
_cell.angle_gamma   90.00
#
_symmetry.space_group_name_H-M   'P 1'
#
loop_
_entity.id
_entity.type
_entity.pdbx_description
1 polymer ?
#
loop_
_entity_poly.entity_id
_entity_poly.type
_entity_poly.pdbx_seq_one_letter_code
_entity_poly.pdbx_strand_id
1 'polypeptide(L)' 'MSERTEKKIKLTELEEVKEFVNAAGNCDFDIDVSYNSNRIIIDAKSMLGVLSLDLTRALTVKYGGENMQFENVLSKYATA' A
#
# COMPACT_ATOMS: atom_id res chain seq x y z
N MET A 1 -16.58 9.66 11.10
CA MET A 1 -15.87 8.66 10.28
C MET A 1 -14.80 9.43 9.55
N SER A 2 -13.52 9.31 9.93
CA SER A 2 -12.45 10.00 9.22
C SER A 2 -12.39 9.48 7.79
N GLU A 3 -12.38 10.38 6.81
CA GLU A 3 -12.18 10.01 5.41
C GLU A 3 -10.79 9.38 5.27
N ARG A 4 -10.72 8.14 4.78
CA ARG A 4 -9.45 7.47 4.46
C ARG A 4 -9.10 7.76 3.01
N THR A 5 -7.87 8.18 2.75
CA THR A 5 -7.34 8.36 1.40
C THR A 5 -7.24 7.00 0.72
N GLU A 6 -7.56 6.95 -0.57
CA GLU A 6 -7.41 5.76 -1.42
C GLU A 6 -6.46 6.06 -2.59
N LYS A 7 -5.50 5.15 -2.83
CA LYS A 7 -4.57 5.20 -3.97
C LYS A 7 -4.50 3.84 -4.63
N LYS A 8 -4.30 3.83 -5.95
CA LYS A 8 -3.99 2.60 -6.70
C LYS A 8 -2.52 2.59 -7.09
N ILE A 9 -1.84 1.50 -6.77
CA ILE A 9 -0.42 1.30 -7.09
C ILE A 9 -0.19 -0.04 -7.77
N LYS A 10 0.97 -0.18 -8.42
CA LYS A 10 1.43 -1.42 -9.02
C LYS A 10 2.85 -1.73 -8.57
N LEU A 11 3.02 -2.87 -7.91
CA LEU A 11 4.31 -3.41 -7.50
C LEU A 11 4.60 -4.66 -8.33
N THR A 12 5.76 -4.71 -8.95
CA THR A 12 6.19 -5.76 -9.88
C THR A 12 7.41 -6.52 -9.38
N GLU A 13 8.33 -5.83 -8.71
CA GLU A 13 9.59 -6.39 -8.24
C GLU A 13 9.65 -6.47 -6.71
N LEU A 14 10.44 -7.41 -6.18
CA LEU A 14 10.60 -7.59 -4.73
C LEU A 14 11.13 -6.32 -4.04
N GLU A 15 12.02 -5.58 -4.70
CA GLU A 15 12.56 -4.34 -4.14
C GLU A 15 11.50 -3.22 -4.02
N GLU A 16 10.53 -3.17 -4.93
CA GLU A 16 9.41 -2.21 -4.86
C GLU A 16 8.50 -2.53 -3.68
N VAL A 17 8.26 -3.83 -3.45
CA VAL A 17 7.52 -4.31 -2.29
C VAL A 17 8.24 -3.94 -0.99
N LYS A 18 9.55 -4.16 -0.91
CA LYS A 18 10.37 -3.75 0.26
C LYS A 18 10.32 -2.24 0.49
N GLU A 19 10.48 -1.43 -0.55
CA GLU A 19 10.42 0.02 -0.46
C GLU A 19 9.05 0.48 0.06
N PHE A 20 7.97 -0.06 -0.52
CA PHE A 20 6.60 0.22 -0.09
C PHE A 20 6.35 -0.12 1.39
N VAL A 21 6.69 -1.34 1.81
CA VAL A 21 6.45 -1.78 3.19
C VAL A 21 7.33 -1.03 4.19
N ASN A 22 8.57 -0.71 3.83
CA ASN A 22 9.42 0.11 4.68
C ASN A 22 8.83 1.52 4.86
N ALA A 23 8.32 2.14 3.79
CA ALA A 23 7.66 3.44 3.88
C ALA A 23 6.37 3.36 4.73
N ALA A 24 5.56 2.30 4.55
CA ALA A 24 4.37 2.07 5.36
C ALA A 24 4.71 1.84 6.85
N GLY A 25 5.78 1.11 7.14
CA GLY A 25 6.26 0.85 8.51
C GLY A 25 6.71 2.09 9.26
N ASN A 26 7.12 3.15 8.55
CA ASN A 26 7.49 4.45 9.13
C ASN A 26 6.29 5.38 9.37
N CYS A 27 5.06 4.93 9.07
CA CYS A 27 3.84 5.69 9.34
C CYS A 27 3.23 5.30 10.70
N ASP A 28 2.73 6.30 11.43
CA ASP A 28 2.05 6.15 12.73
C ASP A 28 0.53 5.92 12.62
N PHE A 29 0.02 5.75 11.39
CA PHE A 29 -1.37 5.46 11.08
C PHE A 29 -1.56 4.09 10.42
N ASP A 30 -2.80 3.63 10.38
CA ASP A 30 -3.19 2.37 9.72
C ASP A 30 -3.13 2.52 8.19
N ILE A 31 -2.55 1.51 7.55
CA ILE A 31 -2.43 1.40 6.09
C ILE A 31 -2.88 0.00 5.69
N ASP A 32 -3.98 -0.05 4.95
CA ASP A 32 -4.59 -1.26 4.43
C ASP A 32 -4.27 -1.42 2.95
N VAL A 33 -3.93 -2.63 2.51
CA VAL A 33 -3.71 -2.95 1.09
C VAL A 33 -4.56 -4.15 0.65
N SER A 34 -5.06 -4.08 -0.58
CA SER A 34 -5.93 -5.11 -1.18
C SER A 34 -5.81 -5.10 -2.71
N TYR A 35 -6.05 -6.23 -3.39
CA TYR A 35 -6.13 -6.26 -4.87
C TYR A 35 -7.58 -6.19 -5.39
N ASN A 36 -8.56 -6.15 -4.49
CA ASN A 36 -10.00 -6.00 -4.73
C ASN A 36 -10.64 -5.33 -3.51
N SER A 37 -11.68 -4.52 -3.70
CA SER A 37 -12.27 -3.70 -2.64
C SER A 37 -12.86 -4.45 -1.44
N ASN A 38 -13.05 -5.79 -1.49
CA ASN A 38 -13.89 -6.50 -0.51
C ASN A 38 -13.51 -7.95 -0.15
N ARG A 39 -12.37 -8.51 -0.58
CA ARG A 39 -12.08 -9.94 -0.34
C ARG A 39 -10.93 -10.22 0.61
N ILE A 40 -9.85 -9.43 0.58
CA ILE A 40 -8.67 -9.62 1.44
C ILE A 40 -8.07 -8.25 1.74
N ILE A 41 -8.08 -7.85 3.01
CA ILE A 41 -7.41 -6.63 3.50
C ILE A 41 -6.20 -7.07 4.31
N ILE A 42 -5.04 -6.53 3.97
CA ILE A 42 -3.77 -6.85 4.63
C ILE A 42 -3.18 -5.56 5.19
N ASP A 43 -2.56 -5.67 6.35
CA ASP A 43 -1.72 -4.61 6.91
C ASP A 43 -0.51 -4.38 6.01
N ALA A 44 -0.40 -3.18 5.43
CA ALA A 44 0.65 -2.82 4.48
C ALA A 44 2.06 -2.74 5.09
N LYS A 45 2.18 -2.82 6.43
CA LYS A 45 3.46 -2.89 7.15
C LYS A 45 3.99 -4.33 7.25
N SER A 46 3.20 -5.32 6.82
CA SER A 46 3.59 -6.73 6.80
C SER A 46 4.15 -7.16 5.45
N MET A 47 5.47 -7.40 5.37
CA MET A 47 6.10 -7.89 4.15
C MET A 47 5.48 -9.20 3.63
N LEU A 48 5.33 -10.18 4.52
CA LEU A 48 4.74 -11.47 4.17
C LEU A 48 3.27 -11.32 3.74
N GLY A 49 2.54 -10.40 4.37
CA GLY A 49 1.18 -10.05 3.98
C GLY A 49 1.15 -9.53 2.54
N VAL A 50 1.92 -8.49 2.22
CA VAL A 50 1.94 -7.89 0.88
C VAL A 50 2.35 -8.90 -0.19
N LEU A 51 3.35 -9.73 0.08
CA LEU A 51 3.80 -10.79 -0.85
C LEU A 51 2.76 -11.91 -1.06
N SER A 52 1.79 -12.07 -0.16
CA SER A 52 0.69 -13.03 -0.33
C SER A 52 -0.42 -12.54 -1.27
N LEU A 53 -0.39 -11.27 -1.67
CA LEU A 53 -1.36 -10.69 -2.62
C LEU A 53 -1.01 -11.05 -4.06
N ASP A 54 -2.01 -10.96 -4.94
CA ASP A 54 -1.80 -11.06 -6.38
C ASP A 54 -1.13 -9.77 -6.91
N LEU A 55 0.20 -9.75 -6.87
CA LEU A 55 1.02 -8.66 -7.39
C LEU A 55 0.96 -8.54 -8.92
N THR A 56 0.30 -9.46 -9.64
CA THR A 56 0.06 -9.30 -11.09
C THR A 56 -1.03 -8.26 -11.40
N ARG A 57 -1.75 -7.77 -10.39
CA ARG A 57 -2.77 -6.71 -10.51
C ARG A 57 -2.34 -5.41 -9.84
N ALA A 58 -3.10 -4.34 -10.06
CA ALA A 58 -2.97 -3.13 -9.26
C ALA A 58 -3.55 -3.39 -7.86
N LEU A 59 -2.93 -2.76 -6.86
CA LEU A 59 -3.33 -2.81 -5.47
C LEU A 59 -4.00 -1.49 -5.08
N THR A 60 -5.07 -1.58 -4.30
CA THR A 60 -5.71 -0.46 -3.63
C THR A 60 -5.11 -0.33 -2.24
N VAL A 61 -4.57 0.86 -1.94
CA VAL A 61 -4.02 1.25 -0.64
C VAL A 61 -4.95 2.26 0.01
N LYS A 62 -5.35 2.01 1.26
CA LYS A 62 -6.23 2.88 2.06
C LYS A 62 -5.55 3.26 3.36
N TYR A 63 -5.55 4.54 3.72
CA TYR A 63 -4.84 5.01 4.91
C TYR A 63 -5.46 6.29 5.48
N GLY A 64 -5.23 6.55 6.76
CA GLY A 64 -5.92 7.58 7.55
C GLY A 64 -5.06 8.73 8.07
N GLY A 65 -3.93 9.03 7.42
CA GLY A 65 -3.01 10.09 7.85
C GLY A 65 -2.16 10.63 6.71
N GLU A 66 -1.29 11.58 7.02
CA GLU A 66 -0.40 12.23 6.05
C GLU A 66 1.06 11.91 6.37
N ASN A 67 1.79 11.39 5.38
CA ASN A 67 3.24 11.25 5.47
C ASN A 67 3.84 11.50 4.08
N MET A 68 4.59 12.59 3.94
CA MET A 68 5.14 13.02 2.65
C MET A 68 6.09 11.98 2.03
N GLN A 69 6.85 11.25 2.84
CA GLN A 69 7.73 10.19 2.34
C GLN A 69 6.91 9.02 1.79
N PHE A 70 5.85 8.63 2.49
CA PHE A 70 4.94 7.59 2.04
C PHE A 70 4.19 8.00 0.76
N GLU A 71 3.69 9.25 0.68
CA GLU A 71 3.07 9.80 -0.53
C GLU A 71 4.03 9.77 -1.72
N ASN A 72 5.30 10.15 -1.52
CA ASN A 72 6.31 10.07 -2.57
C ASN A 72 6.49 8.63 -3.06
N VAL A 73 6.57 7.65 -2.16
CA VAL A 73 6.65 6.22 -2.54
C VAL A 73 5.40 5.77 -3.29
N LEU A 74 4.20 6.12 -2.83
CA LEU A 74 2.95 5.80 -3.53
C LEU A 74 2.91 6.39 -4.94
N SER A 75 3.38 7.64 -5.11
CA SER A 75 3.40 8.31 -6.41
C SER A 75 4.30 7.63 -7.43
N LYS A 76 5.43 7.02 -7.00
CA LYS A 76 6.34 6.28 -7.89
C LYS A 76 5.66 5.09 -8.55
N TYR A 77 4.74 4.46 -7.83
CA TYR A 77 4.07 3.23 -8.24
C TYR A 77 2.62 3.45 -8.64
N ALA A 78 2.16 4.70 -8.71
CA ALA A 78 0.78 5.04 -8.99
C ALA A 78 0.37 4.57 -10.39
N THR A 79 -0.83 4.00 -10.48
CA THR A 79 -1.45 3.63 -11.76
C THR A 79 -2.54 4.64 -12.13
N ALA A 80 -2.70 4.90 -13.44
CA ALA A 80 -3.78 5.72 -13.98
C ALA A 80 -5.18 5.14 -13.72
#